data_AF-A0A8X6IYJ0-F1
#
_entry.id   AF-A0A8X6IYJ0-F1
#
_cell.length_a   1.000
_cell.length_b   1.000
_cell.length_c   1.000
_cell.angle_alpha   90.00
_cell.angle_beta   90.00
_cell.angle_gamma   90.00
#
_symmetry.space_group_name_H-M   'P 1'
#
loop_
_entity.id
_entity.type
_entity.pdbx_description
1 polymer ?
#
loop_
_entity_poly.entity_id
_entity_poly.type
_entity_poly.pdbx_seq_one_letter_code
_entity_poly.pdbx_strand_id
1 'polypeptide(L)'
;MVDLFCQRRTLIEVFQETVKRGVPELIPNTSMQILHTSLEQIEPAREKELLELQLVEGSLYVNNIEILNKKAVACMKVFRILFEQFLNDCKKELPPEKHTLLSIAQIEKHLNLDQEADPEHHIRKPLNTIQRTIKTTLAKKLGLNIERNDLIQTVGWPGSSRRDYGYRINPFTVVVR
;
A
#
# COMPACT_ATOMS: atom_id res chain seq x y z
N MET A 1 50.05 -20.76 -27.47
CA MET A 1 50.00 -19.80 -26.36
C MET A 1 49.52 -18.49 -26.97
N VAL A 2 48.21 -18.21 -26.89
CA VAL A 2 47.61 -16.99 -27.45
C VAL A 2 47.12 -16.20 -26.26
N ASP A 3 47.84 -15.12 -25.93
CA ASP A 3 47.47 -14.21 -24.87
C ASP A 3 46.13 -13.54 -25.21
N LEU A 4 45.07 -13.96 -24.51
CA LEU A 4 43.77 -13.30 -24.51
C LEU A 4 43.86 -12.04 -23.64
N PHE A 5 44.50 -10.99 -24.16
CA PHE A 5 44.32 -9.65 -23.64
C PHE A 5 42.92 -9.17 -24.02
N CYS A 6 41.92 -9.49 -23.20
CA CYS A 6 40.61 -8.85 -23.24
C CYS A 6 40.77 -7.38 -22.83
N GLN A 7 41.04 -6.51 -23.80
CA GLN A 7 40.90 -5.07 -23.61
C GLN A 7 39.41 -4.77 -23.38
N ARG A 8 39.02 -4.46 -22.14
CA ARG A 8 37.68 -3.94 -21.84
C ARG A 8 37.53 -2.60 -22.58
N ARG A 9 36.74 -2.60 -23.64
CA ARG A 9 36.30 -1.38 -24.33
C ARG A 9 34.88 -1.05 -23.91
N THR A 10 34.60 0.23 -23.77
CA THR A 10 33.24 0.72 -23.51
C THR A 10 32.44 0.73 -24.80
N LEU A 11 31.11 0.59 -24.68
CA LEU A 11 30.19 0.62 -25.82
C LEU A 11 30.35 1.90 -26.66
N ILE A 12 30.66 3.03 -26.01
CA ILE A 12 30.89 4.33 -26.65
C ILE A 12 32.14 4.29 -27.54
N GLU A 13 33.24 3.69 -27.06
CA GLU A 13 34.47 3.56 -27.84
C GLU A 13 34.25 2.70 -29.08
N VAL A 14 33.49 1.62 -28.94
CA VAL A 14 33.12 0.76 -30.07
C VAL A 14 32.35 1.57 -31.11
N PHE A 15 31.30 2.30 -30.71
CA PHE A 15 30.51 3.12 -31.63
C PHE A 15 31.33 4.19 -32.35
N GLN A 16 32.21 4.88 -31.63
CA GLN A 16 33.08 5.90 -32.22
C GLN A 16 34.07 5.31 -33.23
N GLU A 17 34.56 4.10 -32.98
CA GLU A 17 35.44 3.38 -33.90
C GLU A 17 34.69 2.94 -35.16
N THR A 18 33.46 2.43 -35.04
CA THR A 18 32.61 2.06 -36.20
C THR A 18 32.24 3.27 -37.05
N VAL A 19 31.97 4.42 -36.43
CA VAL A 19 31.70 5.68 -37.16
C VAL A 19 32.92 6.13 -37.97
N LYS A 20 34.14 5.89 -37.47
CA LYS A 20 35.39 6.28 -38.15
C LYS A 20 35.86 5.28 -39.20
N ARG A 21 35.67 3.99 -38.98
CA ARG A 21 36.26 2.91 -39.80
C ARG A 21 35.25 2.18 -40.68
N GLY A 22 33.96 2.50 -40.56
CA GLY A 22 32.89 1.72 -41.18
C GLY A 22 32.58 0.44 -40.40
N VAL A 23 31.47 -0.22 -40.73
CA VAL A 23 31.08 -1.49 -40.09
C VAL A 23 32.10 -2.58 -40.47
N PRO A 24 32.71 -3.28 -39.50
CA PRO A 24 33.59 -4.40 -39.80
C PRO A 24 32.83 -5.49 -40.57
N GLU A 25 33.44 -6.02 -41.64
CA GLU A 25 32.84 -7.10 -42.46
C GLU A 25 32.63 -8.40 -41.68
N LEU A 26 33.36 -8.59 -40.58
CA LEU A 26 33.29 -9.76 -39.71
C LEU A 26 33.04 -9.30 -38.27
N ILE A 27 31.80 -9.43 -37.82
CA ILE A 27 31.47 -9.40 -36.40
C ILE A 27 31.68 -10.83 -35.88
N PRO A 28 32.70 -11.10 -35.04
CA PRO A 28 32.83 -12.42 -34.43
C PRO A 28 31.58 -12.69 -33.59
N ASN A 29 30.85 -13.76 -33.95
CA ASN A 29 29.68 -14.22 -33.20
C ASN A 29 30.14 -14.88 -31.90
N THR A 30 30.53 -14.03 -30.94
CA THR A 30 30.87 -14.46 -29.59
C THR A 30 29.62 -14.34 -28.74
N SER A 31 28.82 -15.40 -28.73
CA SER A 31 27.71 -15.57 -27.80
C SER A 31 28.27 -15.91 -26.41
N MET A 32 28.32 -14.92 -25.53
CA MET A 32 28.66 -15.12 -24.13
C MET A 32 27.39 -15.58 -23.40
N GLN A 33 27.39 -16.78 -22.82
CA GLN A 33 26.33 -17.18 -21.90
C GLN A 33 26.41 -16.30 -20.65
N ILE A 34 25.44 -15.39 -20.49
CA ILE A 34 25.27 -14.62 -19.26
C ILE A 34 24.60 -15.55 -18.25
N LEU A 35 25.42 -16.32 -17.52
CA LEU A 35 24.95 -17.14 -16.42
C LEU A 35 24.67 -16.25 -15.19
N HIS A 36 23.40 -16.29 -14.76
CA HIS A 36 22.88 -15.83 -13.47
C HIS A 36 22.83 -14.31 -13.21
N THR A 37 21.94 -13.62 -13.90
CA THR A 37 21.17 -12.53 -13.25
C THR A 37 19.71 -12.91 -13.31
N SER A 38 19.11 -13.14 -12.14
CA SER A 38 17.66 -13.27 -12.01
C SER A 38 17.04 -11.99 -12.59
N LEU A 39 16.48 -12.08 -13.79
CA LEU A 39 15.57 -11.06 -14.29
C LEU A 39 14.35 -11.17 -13.38
N GLU A 40 14.32 -10.37 -12.31
CA GLU A 40 13.09 -10.15 -11.56
C GLU A 40 12.06 -9.69 -12.59
N GLN A 41 11.13 -10.59 -12.94
CA GLN A 41 9.96 -10.24 -13.70
C GLN A 41 9.25 -9.18 -12.86
N ILE A 42 9.34 -7.93 -13.30
CA ILE A 42 8.51 -6.86 -12.77
C ILE A 42 7.11 -7.21 -13.26
N GLU A 43 6.35 -7.96 -12.46
CA GLU A 43 4.93 -8.16 -12.71
C GLU A 43 4.31 -6.78 -12.89
N PRO A 44 3.55 -6.53 -13.97
CA PRO A 44 2.86 -5.26 -14.12
C PRO A 44 1.98 -5.07 -12.88
N ALA A 45 2.13 -3.92 -12.21
CA ALA A 45 1.33 -3.58 -11.05
C ALA A 45 -0.14 -3.68 -11.47
N ARG A 46 -0.83 -4.73 -11.03
CA ARG A 46 -2.28 -4.86 -11.26
C ARG A 46 -2.92 -3.59 -10.70
N GLU A 47 -3.71 -2.91 -11.53
CA GLU A 47 -4.54 -1.80 -11.07
C GLU A 47 -5.35 -2.33 -9.88
N LYS A 48 -5.10 -1.76 -8.70
CA LYS A 48 -5.84 -2.16 -7.50
C LYS A 48 -7.28 -1.73 -7.70
N GLU A 49 -8.17 -2.70 -7.75
CA GLU A 49 -9.61 -2.46 -7.83
C GLU A 49 -10.03 -1.60 -6.62
N LEU A 50 -10.82 -0.55 -6.90
CA LEU A 50 -11.29 0.35 -5.85
C LEU A 50 -12.29 -0.37 -4.95
N LEU A 51 -12.19 -0.09 -3.65
CA LEU A 51 -13.06 -0.61 -2.61
C LEU A 51 -14.20 0.39 -2.38
N GLU A 52 -15.40 0.03 -2.82
CA GLU A 52 -16.64 0.77 -2.57
C GLU A 52 -17.09 0.56 -1.13
N LEU A 53 -17.01 1.60 -0.33
CA LEU A 53 -17.39 1.58 1.07
C LEU A 53 -18.83 2.08 1.25
N GLN A 54 -19.63 1.31 1.99
CA GLN A 54 -21.03 1.64 2.28
C GLN A 54 -21.36 1.34 3.75
N LEU A 55 -22.08 2.28 4.40
CA LEU A 55 -22.66 2.09 5.73
C LEU A 55 -24.18 1.93 5.63
N VAL A 56 -24.70 0.75 5.96
CA VAL A 56 -26.14 0.42 5.91
C VAL A 56 -26.58 -0.09 7.27
N GLU A 57 -27.57 0.54 7.88
CA GLU A 57 -28.17 0.12 9.16
C GLU A 57 -27.16 -0.14 10.30
N GLY A 58 -26.02 0.56 10.26
CA GLY A 58 -24.95 0.40 11.25
C GLY A 58 -24.02 -0.80 11.02
N SER A 59 -24.13 -1.48 9.87
CA SER A 59 -23.15 -2.42 9.36
C SER A 59 -22.25 -1.77 8.29
N LEU A 60 -21.00 -2.23 8.20
CA LEU A 60 -20.02 -1.83 7.19
C LEU A 60 -19.99 -2.85 6.06
N TYR A 61 -20.21 -2.36 4.85
CA TYR A 61 -20.10 -3.11 3.60
C TYR A 61 -18.94 -2.57 2.76
N VAL A 62 -18.23 -3.48 2.10
CA VAL A 62 -17.20 -3.16 1.11
C VAL A 62 -17.48 -3.98 -0.14
N ASN A 63 -17.66 -3.34 -1.30
CA ASN A 63 -18.06 -4.00 -2.55
C ASN A 63 -19.32 -4.89 -2.34
N ASN A 64 -20.33 -4.37 -1.65
CA ASN A 64 -21.57 -5.08 -1.27
C ASN A 64 -21.37 -6.32 -0.36
N ILE A 65 -20.19 -6.51 0.21
CA ILE A 65 -19.88 -7.58 1.15
C ILE A 65 -19.90 -7.03 2.57
N GLU A 66 -20.72 -7.61 3.46
CA GLU A 66 -20.70 -7.25 4.88
C GLU A 66 -19.35 -7.63 5.51
N ILE A 67 -18.63 -6.64 6.02
CA ILE A 67 -17.34 -6.78 6.72
C ILE A 67 -17.54 -6.72 8.22
N LEU A 68 -18.29 -5.74 8.71
CA LEU A 68 -18.62 -5.60 10.12
C LEU A 68 -20.12 -5.51 10.26
N ASN A 69 -20.69 -6.38 11.10
CA ASN A 69 -22.09 -6.28 11.46
C ASN A 69 -22.31 -5.28 12.60
N LYS A 70 -23.56 -4.88 12.81
CA LYS A 70 -23.98 -4.01 13.92
C LYS A 70 -23.59 -4.48 15.33
N LYS A 71 -23.27 -5.76 15.53
CA LYS A 71 -22.84 -6.30 16.83
C LYS A 71 -21.36 -6.00 17.13
N ALA A 72 -20.56 -5.67 16.13
CA ALA A 72 -19.14 -5.33 16.29
C ALA A 72 -18.95 -3.89 16.81
N VAL A 73 -19.59 -3.54 17.93
CA VAL A 73 -19.73 -2.16 18.44
C VAL A 73 -18.39 -1.45 18.59
N ALA A 74 -17.39 -2.08 19.20
CA ALA A 74 -16.07 -1.48 19.38
C ALA A 74 -15.36 -1.18 18.04
N CYS A 75 -15.44 -2.12 17.09
CA CYS A 75 -14.90 -1.93 15.74
C CYS A 75 -15.62 -0.80 15.01
N MET A 76 -16.95 -0.77 15.07
CA MET A 76 -17.75 0.27 14.43
C MET A 76 -17.49 1.65 15.02
N LYS A 77 -17.28 1.77 16.35
CA LYS A 77 -16.93 3.05 16.99
C LYS A 77 -15.63 3.61 16.43
N VAL A 78 -14.57 2.81 16.42
CA VAL A 78 -13.27 3.23 15.88
C VAL A 78 -13.36 3.53 14.38
N PHE A 79 -14.03 2.66 13.62
CA PHE A 79 -14.22 2.87 12.19
C PHE A 79 -14.93 4.19 11.88
N ARG A 80 -16.00 4.53 12.61
CA ARG A 80 -16.76 5.77 12.41
C ARG A 80 -15.91 7.01 12.60
N ILE A 81 -15.00 7.03 13.58
CA ILE A 81 -14.08 8.15 13.79
C ILE A 81 -13.17 8.35 12.57
N LEU A 82 -12.57 7.27 12.07
CA LEU A 82 -11.73 7.33 10.87
C LEU A 82 -12.56 7.75 9.63
N PHE A 83 -13.79 7.27 9.53
CA PHE A 83 -14.69 7.56 8.42
C PHE A 83 -15.16 9.01 8.41
N GLU A 84 -15.53 9.56 9.57
CA GLU A 84 -15.91 10.97 9.70
C GLU A 84 -14.73 11.89 9.34
N GLN A 85 -13.52 11.57 9.79
CA GLN A 85 -12.33 12.33 9.42
C GLN A 85 -12.07 12.26 7.91
N PHE A 86 -12.17 11.07 7.32
CA PHE A 86 -12.03 10.88 5.87
C PHE A 86 -13.05 11.69 5.07
N LEU A 87 -14.33 11.65 5.46
CA LEU A 87 -15.37 12.47 4.85
C LEU A 87 -15.09 13.96 5.00
N ASN A 88 -14.57 14.39 6.14
CA ASN A 88 -14.18 15.79 6.36
C ASN A 88 -13.02 16.21 5.45
N ASP A 89 -12.04 15.33 5.21
CA ASP A 89 -10.93 15.59 4.29
C ASP A 89 -11.40 15.64 2.84
N CYS A 90 -12.34 14.78 2.45
CA CYS A 90 -13.01 14.84 1.15
C CYS A 90 -13.80 16.15 0.96
N LYS A 91 -14.57 16.57 1.98
CA LYS A 91 -15.31 17.85 1.96
C LYS A 91 -14.40 19.07 1.84
N LYS A 92 -13.17 18.98 2.35
CA LYS A 92 -12.14 20.02 2.23
C LYS A 92 -11.34 19.93 0.93
N GLU A 93 -11.70 19.00 0.04
CA GLU A 93 -11.04 18.76 -1.24
C GLU A 93 -9.52 18.52 -1.07
N LEU A 94 -9.14 17.88 0.05
CA LEU A 94 -7.74 17.54 0.27
C LEU A 94 -7.31 16.44 -0.70
N PRO A 95 -6.11 16.57 -1.33
CA PRO A 95 -5.59 15.50 -2.16
C PRO A 95 -5.26 14.26 -1.30
N PRO A 96 -5.34 13.03 -1.84
CA PRO A 96 -5.14 11.77 -1.11
C PRO A 96 -3.89 11.73 -0.21
N GLU A 97 -2.78 12.32 -0.66
CA GLU A 97 -1.51 12.36 0.08
C GLU A 97 -1.65 13.15 1.40
N LYS A 98 -2.51 14.17 1.40
CA LYS A 98 -2.70 15.11 2.51
C LYS A 98 -3.90 14.76 3.41
N HIS A 99 -4.57 13.63 3.18
CA HIS A 99 -5.61 13.16 4.10
C HIS A 99 -5.04 12.94 5.51
N THR A 100 -5.78 13.41 6.51
CA THR A 100 -5.34 13.52 7.89
C THR A 100 -5.14 12.15 8.51
N LEU A 101 -4.01 11.96 9.18
CA LEU A 101 -3.74 10.78 10.00
C LEU A 101 -4.20 11.03 11.43
N LEU A 102 -4.84 10.03 12.04
CA LEU A 102 -5.22 10.06 13.45
C LEU A 102 -4.31 9.16 14.27
N SER A 103 -3.70 9.71 15.31
CA SER A 103 -2.97 8.95 16.32
C SER A 103 -3.94 8.25 17.28
N ILE A 104 -3.42 7.29 18.05
CA ILE A 104 -4.22 6.59 19.07
C ILE A 104 -4.77 7.59 20.09
N ALA A 105 -3.94 8.53 20.56
CA ALA A 105 -4.38 9.59 21.49
C ALA A 105 -5.50 10.47 20.91
N GLN A 106 -5.49 10.75 19.60
CA GLN A 106 -6.58 11.47 18.96
C GLN A 106 -7.86 10.62 18.92
N ILE A 107 -7.74 9.33 18.57
CA ILE A 107 -8.88 8.41 18.56
C ILE A 107 -9.46 8.24 19.98
N GLU A 108 -8.62 8.14 21.02
CA GLU A 108 -9.04 8.11 22.43
C GLU A 108 -9.88 9.32 22.79
N LYS A 109 -9.41 10.52 22.41
CA LYS A 109 -10.13 11.77 22.63
C LYS A 109 -11.49 11.78 21.92
N HIS A 110 -11.56 11.27 20.68
CA HIS A 110 -12.82 11.18 19.94
C HIS A 110 -13.80 10.15 20.53
N LEU A 111 -13.29 9.09 21.16
CA LEU A 111 -14.10 8.09 21.84
C LEU A 111 -14.61 8.54 23.22
N ASN A 112 -14.14 9.69 23.72
CA ASN A 112 -14.37 10.16 25.09
C ASN A 112 -14.04 9.07 26.12
N LEU A 113 -12.92 8.38 25.94
CA LEU A 113 -12.46 7.38 26.91
C LEU A 113 -11.94 8.07 28.17
N ASP A 114 -12.19 7.45 29.32
CA ASP A 114 -11.58 7.86 30.58
C ASP A 114 -10.06 7.72 30.50
N GLN A 115 -9.32 8.53 31.27
CA GLN A 115 -7.84 8.49 31.27
C GLN A 115 -7.26 7.12 31.68
N GLU A 116 -8.04 6.29 32.36
CA GLU A 116 -7.66 4.95 32.81
C GLU A 116 -8.04 3.85 31.80
N ALA A 117 -8.79 4.18 30.74
CA ALA A 117 -9.23 3.20 29.77
C ALA A 117 -8.05 2.69 28.93
N ASP A 118 -7.91 1.37 28.82
CA ASP A 118 -6.80 0.75 28.08
C ASP A 118 -6.98 0.91 26.55
N PRO A 119 -6.12 1.70 25.87
CA PRO A 119 -6.22 1.93 24.44
C PRO A 119 -5.95 0.67 23.61
N GLU A 120 -5.25 -0.32 24.17
CA GLU A 120 -5.04 -1.61 23.51
C GLU A 120 -6.38 -2.29 23.23
N HIS A 121 -7.27 -2.34 24.22
CA HIS A 121 -8.56 -3.01 24.11
C HIS A 121 -9.59 -2.19 23.33
N HIS A 122 -9.58 -0.87 23.47
CA HIS A 122 -10.61 -0.02 22.87
C HIS A 122 -10.27 0.49 21.47
N ILE A 123 -8.99 0.48 21.06
CA ILE A 123 -8.56 1.05 19.78
C ILE A 123 -7.70 0.07 18.98
N ARG A 124 -6.56 -0.38 19.52
CA ARG A 124 -5.60 -1.20 18.75
C ARG A 124 -6.19 -2.55 18.35
N LYS A 125 -6.80 -3.28 19.29
CA LYS A 125 -7.47 -4.56 19.01
C LYS A 125 -8.61 -4.38 17.99
N PRO A 126 -9.52 -3.41 18.11
CA PRO A 126 -10.51 -3.11 17.08
C PRO A 126 -9.90 -2.80 15.71
N LEU A 127 -8.90 -1.91 15.60
CA LEU A 127 -8.23 -1.59 14.33
C LEU A 127 -7.66 -2.83 13.66
N ASN A 128 -6.89 -3.61 14.41
CA ASN A 128 -6.29 -4.87 13.93
C ASN A 128 -7.36 -5.88 13.51
N THR A 129 -8.49 -5.93 14.23
CA THR A 129 -9.62 -6.79 13.89
C THR A 129 -10.25 -6.36 12.58
N ILE A 130 -10.50 -5.06 12.38
CA ILE A 130 -11.08 -4.54 11.14
C ILE A 130 -10.16 -4.85 9.95
N GLN A 131 -8.87 -4.48 10.04
CA GLN A 131 -7.89 -4.74 8.98
C GLN A 131 -7.75 -6.23 8.64
N ARG A 132 -7.76 -7.11 9.66
CA ARG A 132 -7.72 -8.55 9.45
C ARG A 132 -8.99 -9.05 8.77
N THR A 133 -10.16 -8.67 9.27
CA THR A 133 -11.46 -9.09 8.72
C THR A 133 -11.61 -8.67 7.26
N ILE A 134 -11.18 -7.46 6.91
CA ILE A 134 -11.19 -6.97 5.52
C ILE A 134 -10.34 -7.86 4.64
N LYS A 135 -9.07 -8.07 5.00
CA LYS A 135 -8.16 -8.95 4.26
C LYS A 135 -8.76 -10.35 4.09
N THR A 136 -9.24 -10.97 5.16
CA THR A 136 -9.74 -12.34 5.11
C THR A 136 -11.05 -12.47 4.34
N THR A 137 -12.00 -11.56 4.56
CA THR A 137 -13.35 -11.67 3.99
C THR A 137 -13.36 -11.28 2.52
N LEU A 138 -12.66 -10.21 2.15
CA LEU A 138 -12.59 -9.78 0.75
C LEU A 138 -11.72 -10.73 -0.08
N ALA A 139 -10.56 -11.17 0.41
CA ALA A 139 -9.75 -12.16 -0.32
C ALA A 139 -10.53 -13.46 -0.56
N LYS A 140 -11.32 -13.92 0.43
CA LYS A 140 -12.13 -15.13 0.29
C LYS A 140 -13.28 -14.97 -0.70
N LYS A 141 -13.97 -13.82 -0.70
CA LYS A 141 -15.19 -13.64 -1.52
C LYS A 141 -14.93 -13.11 -2.92
N LEU A 142 -13.91 -12.27 -3.09
CA LEU A 142 -13.60 -11.64 -4.38
C LEU A 142 -12.42 -12.32 -5.09
N GLY A 143 -11.65 -13.18 -4.41
CA GLY A 143 -10.42 -13.76 -4.97
C GLY A 143 -9.32 -12.73 -5.23
N LEU A 144 -9.47 -11.51 -4.69
CA LEU A 144 -8.55 -10.40 -4.88
C LEU A 144 -7.39 -10.49 -3.87
N ASN A 145 -6.22 -10.01 -4.28
CA ASN A 145 -5.08 -9.85 -3.39
C ASN A 145 -5.26 -8.57 -2.54
N ILE A 146 -6.12 -8.64 -1.53
CA ILE A 146 -6.40 -7.53 -0.62
C ILE A 146 -5.39 -7.53 0.53
N GLU A 147 -4.74 -6.39 0.73
CA GLU A 147 -3.83 -6.15 1.83
C GLU A 147 -4.52 -5.50 3.03
N ARG A 148 -3.93 -5.68 4.22
CA ARG A 148 -4.48 -5.12 5.47
C ARG A 148 -4.64 -3.60 5.43
N ASN A 149 -3.77 -2.93 4.66
CA ASN A 149 -3.73 -1.48 4.54
C ASN A 149 -4.59 -0.93 3.38
N ASP A 150 -5.29 -1.79 2.63
CA ASP A 150 -6.08 -1.35 1.47
C ASP A 150 -7.37 -0.62 1.86
N LEU A 151 -7.81 -0.68 3.11
CA LEU A 151 -8.98 0.10 3.58
C LEU A 151 -8.64 1.02 4.73
N ILE A 152 -7.96 0.52 5.77
CA ILE A 152 -7.40 1.34 6.85
C ILE A 152 -5.89 1.29 6.74
N GLN A 153 -5.26 2.41 6.39
CA GLN A 153 -3.80 2.52 6.35
C GLN A 153 -3.25 2.74 7.75
N THR A 154 -2.20 1.98 8.08
CA THR A 154 -1.28 2.29 9.18
C THR A 154 -0.04 2.96 8.59
N VAL A 155 0.21 4.22 8.95
CA VAL A 155 1.34 5.02 8.45
C VAL A 155 2.23 5.41 9.63
N GLY A 156 3.55 5.40 9.46
CA GLY A 156 4.47 5.89 10.50
C GLY A 156 4.19 7.36 10.83
N TRP A 157 4.23 7.72 12.12
CA TRP A 157 3.90 9.08 12.53
C TRP A 157 4.99 10.07 12.08
N PRO A 158 4.62 11.18 11.39
CA PRO A 158 5.60 12.16 10.92
C PRO A 158 6.40 12.74 12.09
N GLY A 159 7.73 12.69 12.00
CA GLY A 159 8.63 13.28 13.00
C GLY A 159 8.83 12.47 14.29
N SER A 160 8.30 11.25 14.41
CA SER A 160 8.66 10.33 15.50
C SER A 160 9.68 9.30 15.05
N SER A 161 10.76 9.13 15.82
CA SER A 161 11.71 8.02 15.68
C SER A 161 11.23 6.75 16.39
N ARG A 162 10.18 6.85 17.21
CA ARG A 162 9.56 5.72 17.91
C ARG A 162 8.48 5.10 17.03
N ARG A 163 8.07 3.87 17.37
CA ARG A 163 7.02 3.07 16.70
C ARG A 163 5.62 3.68 16.90
N ASP A 164 5.49 4.96 16.64
CA ASP A 164 4.22 5.68 16.66
C ASP A 164 3.63 5.60 15.26
N TYR A 165 2.34 5.29 15.21
CA TYR A 165 1.61 5.11 13.97
C TYR A 165 0.37 5.99 13.97
N GLY A 166 0.06 6.52 12.79
CA GLY A 166 -1.21 7.15 12.45
C GLY A 166 -2.08 6.21 11.64
N TYR A 167 -3.38 6.36 11.79
CA TYR A 167 -4.40 5.57 11.12
C TYR A 167 -5.31 6.48 10.31
N ARG A 168 -5.68 6.05 9.11
CA ARG A 168 -6.69 6.71 8.27
C ARG A 168 -7.37 5.70 7.35
N ILE A 169 -8.53 6.05 6.82
CA ILE A 169 -9.07 5.35 5.65
C ILE A 169 -8.16 5.62 4.46
N ASN A 170 -7.89 4.60 3.65
CA ASN A 170 -6.99 4.69 2.51
C ASN A 170 -7.62 5.49 1.36
N PRO A 171 -7.13 6.70 1.06
CA PRO A 171 -7.73 7.53 0.02
C PRO A 171 -7.39 7.10 -1.41
N PHE A 172 -6.43 6.19 -1.58
CA PHE A 172 -5.99 5.72 -2.90
C PHE A 172 -6.78 4.51 -3.40
N THR A 173 -7.43 3.80 -2.50
CA THR A 173 -8.08 2.52 -2.78
C THR A 173 -9.53 2.49 -2.33
N VAL A 174 -10.02 3.50 -1.60
CA VAL A 174 -11.40 3.53 -1.09
C VAL A 174 -12.18 4.65 -1.77
N VAL A 175 -13.40 4.33 -2.18
CA VAL A 175 -14.42 5.28 -2.60
C VAL A 175 -15.67 5.11 -1.76
N VAL A 176 -16.46 6.17 -1.57
CA VAL A 176 -17.70 6.11 -0.78
C VAL A 176 -18.89 6.12 -1.71
N ARG A 177 -19.85 5.24 -1.43
CA ARG A 177 -21.11 5.12 -2.16
C ARG A 177 -22.28 5.70 -1.39
#